data_AF-A0AAE3NXN7-F1
#
_entry.id   AF-A0AAE3NXN7-F1
#
_cell.length_a   1.000
_cell.length_b   1.000
_cell.length_c   1.000
_cell.angle_alpha   90.00
_cell.angle_beta   90.00
_cell.angle_gamma   90.00
#
_symmetry.space_group_name_H-M   'P 1'
#
loop_
_entity.id
_entity.type
_entity.pdbx_description
1 polymer ?
#
loop_
_entity_poly.entity_id
_entity_poly.type
_entity_poly.pdbx_seq_one_letter_code
_entity_poly.pdbx_strand_id
1 'polypeptide(L)'
;MNKTDKIKVLCFTDDAIGRDVEMLLPIKFFAEKFLNCEFFHALNIDIHQIYKVKPDIILQANTIGSNLYFEISKIAHEQNIPVFALISEGNFRTDGSFNYWGFNRDKKFYQEYVCCWSERTANFLKEKEPTYKDKIVVTGGVGFDRYSIYEFMKKEVFLSKYNKTNFKKVIGYAGWAFGKLDHKRGKEELLYWAKGDEQKLKWIEEQRILVRDILEQAIKNNPDILFILKQHPQENAPERPEPVKNEMSELAHHSNVIYLCNEESIHDLISVADIWTCFESTTALESWLMKKQTIFINPDPNFNRDPLYKGSPLVKNYQEFQNLINEYYSTGKIEQFFSQEKDEIRKKLIKEIIGFGDGLNHIRASFYFNQTIEKVKAGYYNPTYKFHFWYWLVYILTRIAAPFYNRNLFSKIWKLKKHLWVFENYKMTKLHKLYETYLPYYDRFYEKNKINISIFNKIPINKSIE
;
A
#
# COMPACT_ATOMS: atom_id res chain seq x y z
N MET A 1 -0.06 23.17 36.88
CA MET A 1 0.46 22.24 35.86
C MET A 1 0.97 23.08 34.71
N ASN A 2 2.29 23.17 34.54
CA ASN A 2 2.88 23.85 33.39
C ASN A 2 2.40 23.14 32.12
N LYS A 3 1.85 23.87 31.15
CA LYS A 3 1.63 23.37 29.78
C LYS A 3 3.01 22.97 29.25
N THR A 4 3.36 21.70 29.33
CA THR A 4 4.48 21.16 28.56
C THR A 4 4.13 21.35 27.09
N ASP A 5 4.90 22.18 26.39
CA ASP A 5 4.70 22.42 24.96
C ASP A 5 4.66 21.09 24.21
N LYS A 6 3.68 20.95 23.32
CA LYS A 6 3.54 19.74 22.49
C LYS A 6 4.68 19.66 21.50
N ILE A 7 5.15 18.45 21.22
CA ILE A 7 6.12 18.20 20.15
C ILE A 7 5.42 18.42 18.81
N LYS A 8 5.92 19.37 18.01
CA LYS A 8 5.38 19.70 16.69
C LYS A 8 5.94 18.76 15.64
N VAL A 9 5.06 17.99 15.01
CA VAL A 9 5.41 17.04 13.95
C VAL A 9 4.89 17.58 12.63
N LEU A 10 5.79 17.84 11.67
CA LEU A 10 5.41 18.19 10.30
C LEU A 10 5.48 16.94 9.42
N CYS A 11 4.30 16.50 8.98
CA CYS A 11 4.09 15.31 8.17
C CYS A 11 3.92 15.70 6.70
N PHE A 12 4.81 15.19 5.84
CA PHE A 12 4.75 15.41 4.40
C PHE A 12 4.16 14.21 3.67
N THR A 13 3.22 14.47 2.77
CA THR A 13 2.64 13.48 1.86
C THR A 13 2.61 13.99 0.42
N ASP A 14 2.63 13.11 -0.56
CA ASP A 14 2.51 13.45 -1.98
C ASP A 14 1.07 13.68 -2.43
N ASP A 15 0.10 13.08 -1.75
CA ASP A 15 -1.34 13.32 -1.93
C ASP A 15 -2.03 13.51 -0.57
N ALA A 16 -3.33 13.82 -0.58
CA ALA A 16 -4.17 13.92 0.60
C ALA A 16 -4.91 12.60 0.92
N ILE A 17 -4.85 11.61 0.04
CA ILE A 17 -5.41 10.26 0.21
C ILE A 17 -4.44 9.20 -0.33
N GLY A 18 -4.72 7.92 -0.06
CA GLY A 18 -3.95 6.80 -0.62
C GLY A 18 -2.98 6.17 0.38
N ARG A 19 -2.28 5.13 -0.09
CA ARG A 19 -1.52 4.20 0.76
C ARG A 19 -0.52 4.89 1.70
N ASP A 20 0.26 5.83 1.16
CA ASP A 20 1.30 6.53 1.92
C ASP A 20 0.69 7.42 3.02
N VAL A 21 -0.45 8.06 2.76
CA VAL A 21 -1.20 8.81 3.78
C VAL A 21 -1.72 7.85 4.84
N GLU A 22 -2.36 6.75 4.43
CA GLU A 22 -3.04 5.81 5.31
C GLU A 22 -2.10 5.04 6.25
N MET A 23 -0.81 4.90 5.91
CA MET A 23 0.19 4.33 6.83
C MET A 23 0.70 5.33 7.88
N LEU A 24 0.57 6.65 7.65
CA LEU A 24 1.01 7.67 8.62
C LEU A 24 -0.08 8.02 9.63
N LEU A 25 -1.35 7.94 9.23
CA LEU A 25 -2.51 8.22 10.11
C LEU A 25 -2.54 7.40 11.41
N PRO A 26 -2.26 6.08 11.45
CA PRO A 26 -2.25 5.35 12.71
C PRO A 26 -1.10 5.76 13.64
N ILE A 27 0.04 6.19 13.10
CA ILE A 27 1.15 6.75 13.90
C ILE A 27 0.74 8.10 14.48
N LYS A 28 0.11 8.96 13.66
CA LYS A 28 -0.46 10.23 14.14
C LYS A 28 -1.43 10.00 15.29
N PHE A 29 -2.38 9.09 15.13
CA PHE A 29 -3.36 8.77 16.17
C PHE A 29 -2.68 8.34 17.48
N PHE A 30 -1.72 7.41 17.40
CA PHE A 30 -0.97 6.98 18.57
C PHE A 30 -0.21 8.14 19.23
N ALA A 31 0.49 8.95 18.44
CA ALA A 31 1.34 10.03 18.93
C ALA A 31 0.55 11.19 19.55
N GLU A 32 -0.58 11.57 18.95
CA GLU A 32 -1.50 12.57 19.52
C GLU A 32 -2.09 12.09 20.86
N LYS A 33 -2.46 10.81 20.94
CA LYS A 33 -3.13 10.23 22.11
C LYS A 33 -2.17 9.92 23.26
N PHE A 34 -0.95 9.47 22.97
CA PHE A 34 -0.04 8.91 23.99
C PHE A 34 1.31 9.63 24.11
N LEU A 35 1.75 10.38 23.09
CA LEU A 35 3.10 10.97 23.05
C LEU A 35 3.10 12.51 23.17
N ASN A 36 1.93 13.13 23.38
CA ASN A 36 1.74 14.58 23.49
C ASN A 36 2.26 15.35 22.26
N CYS A 37 1.96 14.84 21.07
CA CYS A 37 2.33 15.48 19.79
C CYS A 37 1.21 16.37 19.23
N GLU A 38 1.60 17.36 18.43
CA GLU A 38 0.74 18.15 17.56
C GLU A 38 1.17 17.97 16.11
N PHE A 39 0.24 17.60 15.23
CA PHE A 39 0.54 17.30 13.83
C PHE A 39 0.14 18.41 12.87
N PHE A 40 1.08 18.76 11.99
CA PHE A 40 0.87 19.62 10.83
C PHE A 40 1.05 18.78 9.58
N HIS A 41 0.18 18.94 8.59
CA HIS A 41 0.28 18.23 7.31
C HIS A 41 0.57 19.22 6.18
N ALA A 42 1.44 18.79 5.27
CA ALA A 42 1.76 19.53 4.06
C ALA A 42 1.97 18.57 2.89
N LEU A 43 1.66 19.04 1.68
CA LEU A 43 2.13 18.34 0.48
C LEU A 43 3.66 18.43 0.42
N ASN A 44 4.32 17.40 -0.09
CA ASN A 44 5.78 17.34 -0.22
C ASN A 44 6.37 18.47 -1.09
N ILE A 45 5.56 19.09 -1.95
CA ILE A 45 5.96 20.27 -2.73
C ILE A 45 5.97 21.56 -1.90
N ASP A 46 5.25 21.61 -0.78
CA ASP A 46 5.14 22.77 0.12
C ASP A 46 6.22 22.74 1.22
N ILE A 47 7.48 22.55 0.82
CA ILE A 47 8.65 22.43 1.72
C ILE A 47 8.83 23.69 2.59
N HIS A 48 8.35 24.85 2.13
CA HIS A 48 8.38 26.11 2.89
C HIS A 48 7.68 26.00 4.26
N GLN A 49 6.78 25.03 4.42
CA GLN A 49 6.12 24.75 5.69
C GLN A 49 7.11 24.41 6.81
N ILE A 50 8.32 23.91 6.51
CA ILE A 50 9.38 23.72 7.52
C ILE A 50 9.72 25.05 8.20
N TYR A 51 9.89 26.13 7.42
CA TYR A 51 10.22 27.46 7.93
C TYR A 51 9.04 28.08 8.70
N LYS A 52 7.81 27.86 8.23
CA LYS A 52 6.60 28.45 8.81
C LYS A 52 6.16 27.76 10.10
N VAL A 53 6.11 26.43 10.09
CA VAL A 53 5.64 25.62 11.23
C VAL A 53 6.70 25.55 12.32
N LYS A 54 7.99 25.55 11.93
CA LYS A 54 9.14 25.30 12.81
C LYS A 54 8.96 24.00 13.59
N PRO A 55 8.92 22.84 12.90
CA PRO A 55 8.67 21.56 13.54
C PRO A 55 9.87 21.06 14.34
N ASP A 56 9.59 20.26 15.35
CA ASP A 56 10.59 19.54 16.14
C ASP A 56 11.00 18.24 15.46
N ILE A 57 10.09 17.62 14.70
CA ILE A 57 10.32 16.37 13.97
C ILE A 57 9.63 16.44 12.60
N ILE A 58 10.30 15.92 11.57
CA ILE A 58 9.69 15.65 10.27
C ILE A 58 9.24 14.18 10.19
N LEU A 59 8.01 13.94 9.75
CA LEU A 59 7.46 12.61 9.50
C LEU A 59 7.20 12.40 7.99
N GLN A 60 7.64 11.25 7.44
CA GLN A 60 7.42 10.90 6.03
C GLN A 60 7.06 9.41 5.84
N ALA A 61 6.30 9.08 4.80
CA ALA A 61 5.99 7.70 4.44
C ALA A 61 7.21 6.96 3.86
N ASN A 62 8.14 7.69 3.25
CA ASN A 62 9.41 7.18 2.72
C ASN A 62 10.41 8.33 2.51
N THR A 63 11.68 7.99 2.27
CA THR A 63 12.76 8.95 1.94
C THR A 63 13.38 8.72 0.56
N ILE A 64 12.98 7.67 -0.15
CA ILE A 64 13.62 7.22 -1.41
C ILE A 64 12.68 7.16 -2.62
N GLY A 65 11.35 7.21 -2.39
CA GLY A 65 10.33 6.99 -3.41
C GLY A 65 10.04 8.19 -4.30
N SER A 66 10.46 9.39 -3.88
CA SER A 66 10.38 10.60 -4.71
C SER A 66 11.55 11.54 -4.46
N ASN A 67 11.90 12.36 -5.47
CA ASN A 67 12.92 13.41 -5.33
C ASN A 67 12.56 14.39 -4.19
N LEU A 68 11.29 14.77 -4.06
CA LEU A 68 10.84 15.73 -3.04
C LEU A 68 10.97 15.15 -1.63
N TYR A 69 10.65 13.87 -1.42
CA TYR A 69 10.83 13.23 -0.11
C TYR A 69 12.31 13.21 0.30
N PHE A 70 13.20 12.86 -0.64
CA PHE A 70 14.65 12.91 -0.42
C PHE A 70 15.14 14.33 -0.12
N GLU A 71 14.67 15.32 -0.89
CA GLU A 71 15.02 16.73 -0.71
C GLU A 71 14.59 17.27 0.66
N ILE A 72 13.37 16.95 1.10
CA ILE A 72 12.90 17.27 2.46
C ILE A 72 13.82 16.63 3.52
N SER A 73 14.13 15.35 3.37
CA SER A 73 15.01 14.63 4.31
C SER A 73 16.38 15.29 4.44
N LYS A 74 16.97 15.70 3.30
CA LYS A 74 18.26 16.39 3.26
C LYS A 74 18.18 17.77 3.92
N ILE A 75 17.18 18.56 3.57
CA ILE A 75 16.95 19.90 4.12
C ILE A 75 16.75 19.85 5.64
N ALA A 76 15.99 18.87 6.14
CA ALA A 76 15.77 18.65 7.56
C ALA A 76 17.09 18.30 8.26
N HIS A 77 17.89 17.40 7.69
CA HIS A 77 19.20 17.03 8.21
C HIS A 77 20.17 18.22 8.29
N GLU A 78 20.28 19.02 7.22
CA GLU A 78 21.10 20.25 7.19
C GLU A 78 20.65 21.32 8.20
N GLN A 79 19.39 21.26 8.60
CA GLN A 79 18.77 22.14 9.60
C GLN A 79 18.74 21.53 11.00
N ASN A 80 19.36 20.35 11.19
CA ASN A 80 19.38 19.62 12.45
C ASN A 80 17.97 19.34 13.01
N ILE A 81 17.01 19.06 12.13
CA ILE A 81 15.67 18.58 12.46
C ILE A 81 15.66 17.06 12.22
N PRO A 82 15.32 16.24 13.23
CA PRO A 82 15.24 14.80 13.03
C PRO A 82 14.14 14.42 12.04
N VAL A 83 14.44 13.42 11.22
CA VAL A 83 13.49 12.80 10.29
C VAL A 83 13.15 11.41 10.82
N PHE A 84 11.85 11.16 11.00
CA PHE A 84 11.33 9.81 11.17
C PHE A 84 10.59 9.42 9.89
N ALA A 85 10.95 8.29 9.30
CA ALA A 85 10.33 7.86 8.06
C ALA A 85 10.05 6.36 8.07
N LEU A 86 8.94 6.00 7.43
CA LEU A 86 8.61 4.62 7.12
C LEU A 86 9.24 4.20 5.78
N ILE A 87 8.86 3.01 5.31
CA ILE A 87 9.19 2.52 3.97
C ILE A 87 7.86 2.14 3.29
N SER A 88 7.49 2.86 2.22
CA SER A 88 6.26 2.58 1.45
C SER A 88 6.30 1.27 0.66
N GLU A 89 7.48 0.82 0.24
CA GLU A 89 7.72 -0.41 -0.53
C GLU A 89 8.82 -1.25 0.11
N GLY A 90 8.49 -1.95 1.19
CA GLY A 90 9.48 -2.64 2.03
C GLY A 90 9.71 -4.11 1.67
N ASN A 91 8.92 -4.70 0.77
CA ASN A 91 9.12 -6.07 0.28
C ASN A 91 10.04 -6.10 -0.95
N PHE A 92 11.24 -5.51 -0.86
CA PHE A 92 12.16 -5.50 -1.98
C PHE A 92 12.99 -6.79 -2.09
N ARG A 93 13.52 -7.04 -3.29
CA ARG A 93 14.40 -8.18 -3.57
C ARG A 93 15.75 -7.98 -2.87
N THR A 94 16.23 -9.03 -2.22
CA THR A 94 17.49 -9.04 -1.45
C THR A 94 18.62 -9.77 -2.19
N ASP A 95 18.44 -10.03 -3.48
CA ASP A 95 19.42 -10.64 -4.40
C ASP A 95 20.39 -9.61 -5.01
N GLY A 96 20.32 -8.35 -4.58
CA GLY A 96 21.11 -7.24 -5.12
C GLY A 96 20.53 -6.58 -6.38
N SER A 97 19.44 -7.10 -6.96
CA SER A 97 18.81 -6.55 -8.16
C SER A 97 17.94 -5.30 -7.91
N PHE A 98 17.66 -4.99 -6.65
CA PHE A 98 16.83 -3.85 -6.26
C PHE A 98 17.68 -2.67 -5.78
N ASN A 99 17.48 -1.51 -6.41
CA ASN A 99 18.08 -0.27 -5.95
C ASN A 99 17.29 0.31 -4.76
N TYR A 100 17.63 -0.10 -3.55
CA TYR A 100 17.02 0.42 -2.31
C TYR A 100 17.40 1.87 -1.99
N TRP A 101 18.29 2.49 -2.75
CA TRP A 101 18.57 3.93 -2.64
C TRP A 101 17.54 4.78 -3.41
N GLY A 102 16.89 4.24 -4.44
CA GLY A 102 15.87 4.99 -5.21
C GLY A 102 16.38 6.37 -5.67
N PHE A 103 15.66 7.43 -5.28
CA PHE A 103 16.04 8.83 -5.55
C PHE A 103 17.10 9.41 -4.61
N ASN A 104 17.49 8.70 -3.55
CA ASN A 104 18.54 9.13 -2.63
C ASN A 104 19.92 9.00 -3.28
N ARG A 105 20.38 10.08 -3.89
CA ARG A 105 21.67 10.15 -4.60
C ARG A 105 22.86 10.21 -3.65
N ASP A 106 22.64 10.67 -2.42
CA ASP A 106 23.69 10.82 -1.41
C ASP A 106 24.06 9.47 -0.79
N LYS A 107 23.22 8.43 -0.97
CA LYS A 107 23.38 7.08 -0.40
C LYS A 107 23.61 7.12 1.12
N LYS A 108 22.81 7.93 1.80
CA LYS A 108 22.83 8.11 3.26
C LYS A 108 21.43 8.02 3.83
N PHE A 109 21.26 7.32 4.94
CA PHE A 109 20.01 7.36 5.68
C PHE A 109 19.97 8.63 6.54
N TYR A 110 19.18 9.62 6.09
CA TYR A 110 18.95 10.86 6.84
C TYR A 110 17.94 10.68 7.99
N GLN A 111 17.13 9.62 7.93
CA GLN A 111 16.20 9.26 8.98
C GLN A 111 16.89 8.64 10.20
N GLU A 112 16.29 8.84 11.38
CA GLU A 112 16.86 8.34 12.64
C GLU A 112 16.84 6.81 12.73
N TYR A 113 15.77 6.20 12.21
CA TYR A 113 15.59 4.75 12.13
C TYR A 113 15.18 4.33 10.72
N VAL A 114 15.75 3.25 10.23
CA VAL A 114 15.35 2.60 8.97
C VAL A 114 14.33 1.52 9.31
N CYS A 115 13.05 1.86 9.14
CA CYS A 115 11.89 1.05 9.53
C CYS A 115 11.59 -0.05 8.49
N CYS A 116 12.31 -1.16 8.55
CA CYS A 116 12.11 -2.29 7.65
C CYS A 116 10.81 -3.04 7.93
N TRP A 117 10.22 -3.61 6.88
CA TRP A 117 9.01 -4.45 6.99
C TRP A 117 9.33 -5.79 7.65
N SER A 118 10.42 -6.45 7.30
CA SER A 118 10.72 -7.80 7.79
C SER A 118 12.18 -7.97 8.19
N GLU A 119 12.46 -9.03 8.96
CA GLU A 119 13.83 -9.45 9.29
C GLU A 119 14.67 -9.69 8.02
N ARG A 120 14.04 -10.20 6.96
CA ARG A 120 14.69 -10.44 5.66
C ARG A 120 15.31 -9.17 5.09
N THR A 121 14.55 -8.08 5.02
CA THR A 121 15.05 -6.82 4.47
C THR A 121 15.92 -6.05 5.45
N ALA A 122 15.67 -6.16 6.76
CA ALA A 122 16.55 -5.61 7.79
C ALA A 122 17.94 -6.25 7.78
N ASN A 123 18.03 -7.58 7.74
CA ASN A 123 19.31 -8.30 7.73
C ASN A 123 20.12 -8.00 6.48
N PHE A 124 19.46 -7.96 5.31
CA PHE A 124 20.11 -7.55 4.07
C PHE A 124 20.70 -6.13 4.16
N LEU A 125 19.93 -5.15 4.66
CA LEU A 125 20.45 -3.79 4.80
C LEU A 125 21.57 -3.69 5.84
N LYS A 126 21.50 -4.45 6.95
CA LYS A 126 22.57 -4.49 7.95
C LYS A 126 23.88 -5.05 7.40
N GLU A 127 23.80 -5.99 6.46
CA GLU A 127 24.97 -6.52 5.75
C GLU A 127 25.52 -5.50 4.75
N LYS A 128 24.66 -4.86 3.96
CA LYS A 128 25.08 -3.91 2.92
C LYS A 128 25.55 -2.57 3.48
N GLU A 129 24.96 -2.14 4.58
CA GLU A 129 25.14 -0.81 5.17
C GLU A 129 25.51 -0.91 6.67
N PRO A 130 26.66 -1.54 7.00
CA PRO A 130 27.03 -1.86 8.39
C PRO A 130 27.15 -0.63 9.29
N THR A 131 27.50 0.53 8.72
CA THR A 131 27.56 1.82 9.45
C THR A 131 26.22 2.22 10.07
N TYR A 132 25.10 1.74 9.50
CA TYR A 132 23.75 2.06 9.97
C TYR A 132 23.10 0.89 10.72
N LYS A 133 23.83 -0.17 11.06
CA LYS A 133 23.28 -1.41 11.64
C LYS A 133 22.37 -1.17 12.84
N ASP A 134 22.75 -0.24 13.73
CA ASP A 134 22.01 0.07 14.95
C ASP A 134 20.77 0.95 14.71
N LYS A 135 20.67 1.58 13.53
CA LYS A 135 19.51 2.35 13.09
C LYS A 135 18.51 1.50 12.31
N ILE A 136 18.90 0.31 11.83
CA ILE A 136 18.04 -0.56 11.03
C ILE A 136 17.20 -1.45 11.96
N VAL A 137 15.88 -1.25 11.91
CA VAL A 137 14.91 -1.83 12.84
C VAL A 137 13.78 -2.52 12.07
N VAL A 138 13.11 -3.49 12.71
CA VAL A 138 11.95 -4.17 12.11
C VAL A 138 10.68 -3.63 12.75
N THR A 139 9.87 -2.96 11.94
CA THR A 139 8.60 -2.36 12.40
C THR A 139 7.36 -3.00 11.78
N GLY A 140 7.54 -3.76 10.69
CA GLY A 140 6.43 -4.28 9.90
C GLY A 140 5.95 -3.30 8.82
N GLY A 141 5.14 -3.81 7.91
CA GLY A 141 4.49 -3.00 6.88
C GLY A 141 3.30 -2.22 7.46
N VAL A 142 3.52 -1.01 7.97
CA VAL A 142 2.46 -0.19 8.62
C VAL A 142 1.21 -0.02 7.76
N GLY A 143 1.36 0.07 6.44
CA GLY A 143 0.22 0.15 5.52
C GLY A 143 -0.73 -1.06 5.55
N PHE A 144 -0.27 -2.22 6.02
CA PHE A 144 -1.09 -3.43 6.15
C PHE A 144 -1.95 -3.44 7.42
N ASP A 145 -1.70 -2.56 8.38
CA ASP A 145 -2.54 -2.48 9.59
C ASP A 145 -3.99 -2.14 9.24
N ARG A 146 -4.22 -1.46 8.12
CA ARG A 146 -5.55 -1.15 7.58
C ARG A 146 -6.47 -2.37 7.51
N TYR A 147 -5.92 -3.54 7.20
CA TYR A 147 -6.69 -4.77 7.00
C TYR A 147 -7.19 -5.38 8.31
N SER A 148 -6.63 -4.94 9.44
CA SER A 148 -7.03 -5.33 10.80
C SER A 148 -7.77 -4.24 11.55
N ILE A 149 -7.53 -2.96 11.20
CA ILE A 149 -8.09 -1.80 11.90
C ILE A 149 -9.40 -1.34 11.24
N TYR A 150 -9.43 -1.19 9.91
CA TYR A 150 -10.54 -0.54 9.22
C TYR A 150 -11.64 -1.54 8.84
N GLU A 151 -12.86 -1.01 8.68
CA GLU A 151 -13.96 -1.72 8.03
C GLU A 151 -14.10 -1.16 6.62
N PHE A 152 -14.12 -2.06 5.64
CA PHE A 152 -14.26 -1.72 4.22
C PHE A 152 -15.71 -1.89 3.77
N MET A 153 -15.98 -1.61 2.49
CA MET A 153 -17.32 -1.70 1.92
C MET A 153 -18.03 -3.01 2.26
N LYS A 154 -19.30 -2.88 2.67
CA LYS A 154 -20.18 -4.03 2.93
C LYS A 154 -20.74 -4.57 1.61
N LYS A 155 -20.93 -5.89 1.55
CA LYS A 155 -21.46 -6.58 0.36
C LYS A 155 -22.77 -5.97 -0.12
N GLU A 156 -23.70 -5.67 0.78
CA GLU A 156 -25.02 -5.14 0.45
C GLU A 156 -24.95 -3.75 -0.19
N VAL A 157 -24.01 -2.92 0.29
CA VAL A 157 -23.76 -1.58 -0.26
C VAL A 157 -23.23 -1.68 -1.69
N PHE A 158 -22.26 -2.59 -1.93
CA PHE A 158 -21.74 -2.83 -3.27
C PHE A 158 -22.83 -3.35 -4.22
N LEU A 159 -23.58 -4.38 -3.82
CA LEU A 159 -24.64 -4.96 -4.64
C LEU A 159 -25.73 -3.94 -4.97
N SER A 160 -26.08 -3.07 -4.03
CA SER A 160 -27.02 -1.97 -4.28
C SER A 160 -26.44 -0.95 -5.26
N LYS A 161 -25.18 -0.53 -5.10
CA LYS A 161 -24.50 0.43 -5.97
C LYS A 161 -24.50 0.00 -7.44
N TYR A 162 -24.35 -1.30 -7.70
CA TYR A 162 -24.28 -1.87 -9.05
C TYR A 162 -25.58 -2.55 -9.53
N ASN A 163 -26.69 -2.39 -8.82
CA ASN A 163 -27.98 -3.01 -9.16
C ASN A 163 -27.89 -4.54 -9.31
N LYS A 164 -27.17 -5.20 -8.41
CA LYS A 164 -26.96 -6.66 -8.34
C LYS A 164 -27.49 -7.28 -7.04
N THR A 165 -28.50 -6.68 -6.41
CA THR A 165 -29.05 -7.13 -5.12
C THR A 165 -29.67 -8.54 -5.15
N ASN A 166 -29.93 -9.08 -6.34
CA ASN A 166 -30.37 -10.46 -6.54
C ASN A 166 -29.27 -11.51 -6.27
N PHE A 167 -28.00 -11.12 -6.28
CA PHE A 167 -26.89 -12.04 -6.03
C PHE A 167 -26.57 -12.13 -4.54
N LYS A 168 -26.41 -13.36 -4.04
CA LYS A 168 -25.96 -13.61 -2.65
C LYS A 168 -24.50 -14.08 -2.58
N LYS A 169 -24.06 -14.75 -3.64
CA LYS A 169 -22.73 -15.32 -3.82
C LYS A 169 -21.89 -14.38 -4.68
N VAL A 170 -20.67 -14.07 -4.23
CA VAL A 170 -19.77 -13.14 -4.91
C VAL A 170 -18.35 -13.70 -4.97
N ILE A 171 -17.78 -13.85 -6.16
CA ILE A 171 -16.38 -14.21 -6.36
C ILE A 171 -15.65 -13.01 -6.95
N GLY A 172 -14.53 -12.63 -6.32
CA GLY A 172 -13.64 -11.60 -6.85
C GLY A 172 -12.46 -12.22 -7.61
N TYR A 173 -12.03 -11.57 -8.70
CA TYR A 173 -10.80 -11.90 -9.42
C TYR A 173 -9.95 -10.64 -9.62
N ALA A 174 -8.70 -10.70 -9.17
CA ALA A 174 -7.69 -9.67 -9.39
C ALA A 174 -6.94 -9.94 -10.69
N GLY A 175 -7.04 -9.00 -11.63
CA GLY A 175 -6.33 -9.02 -12.88
C GLY A 175 -4.82 -9.04 -12.72
N TRP A 176 -4.17 -9.82 -13.59
CA TRP A 176 -2.76 -9.65 -13.87
C TRP A 176 -2.57 -8.70 -15.05
N ALA A 177 -1.34 -8.24 -15.26
CA ALA A 177 -1.04 -7.24 -16.29
C ALA A 177 -0.91 -7.85 -17.72
N PHE A 178 -1.77 -8.80 -18.09
CA PHE A 178 -1.72 -9.49 -19.40
C PHE A 178 -1.86 -8.51 -20.57
N GLY A 179 -2.72 -7.50 -20.39
CA GLY A 179 -2.96 -6.41 -21.31
C GLY A 179 -1.77 -5.48 -21.55
N LYS A 180 -0.64 -5.68 -20.87
CA LYS A 180 0.64 -5.07 -21.29
C LYS A 180 1.07 -5.57 -22.68
N LEU A 181 0.64 -6.76 -23.10
CA LEU A 181 0.92 -7.28 -24.44
C LEU A 181 0.35 -6.41 -25.57
N ASP A 182 -0.70 -5.64 -25.35
CA ASP A 182 -1.32 -4.84 -26.42
C ASP A 182 -0.58 -3.54 -26.75
N HIS A 183 0.49 -3.20 -26.02
CA HIS A 183 1.19 -1.93 -26.20
C HIS A 183 2.71 -2.08 -26.16
N LYS A 184 3.42 -1.34 -27.02
CA LYS A 184 4.89 -1.42 -27.17
C LYS A 184 5.64 -1.34 -25.83
N ARG A 185 5.36 -0.31 -25.03
CA ARG A 185 5.98 -0.14 -23.70
C ARG A 185 5.68 -1.32 -22.77
N GLY A 186 4.46 -1.83 -22.80
CA GLY A 186 4.07 -2.96 -21.96
C GLY A 186 4.80 -4.25 -22.36
N LYS A 187 4.96 -4.50 -23.67
CA LYS A 187 5.79 -5.59 -24.19
C LYS A 187 7.24 -5.47 -23.77
N GLU A 188 7.83 -4.27 -23.82
CA GLU A 188 9.20 -4.02 -23.37
C GLU A 188 9.38 -4.32 -21.87
N GLU A 189 8.42 -3.88 -21.04
CA GLU A 189 8.41 -4.19 -19.60
C GLU A 189 8.28 -5.70 -19.32
N LEU A 190 7.42 -6.40 -20.06
CA LEU A 190 7.26 -7.86 -19.96
C LEU A 190 8.51 -8.61 -20.45
N LEU A 191 9.15 -8.13 -21.52
CA LEU A 191 10.37 -8.72 -22.05
C LEU A 191 11.54 -8.53 -21.07
N TYR A 192 11.63 -7.38 -20.41
CA TYR A 192 12.58 -7.16 -19.33
C TYR A 192 12.34 -8.12 -18.15
N TRP A 193 11.07 -8.32 -17.75
CA TRP A 193 10.71 -9.33 -16.75
C TRP A 193 11.09 -10.75 -17.19
N ALA A 194 10.91 -11.06 -18.47
CA ALA A 194 11.31 -12.32 -19.10
C ALA A 194 12.81 -12.41 -19.41
N LYS A 195 13.63 -11.44 -18.98
CA LYS A 195 15.08 -11.37 -19.22
C LYS A 195 15.47 -11.47 -20.71
N GLY A 196 14.65 -10.91 -21.59
CA GLY A 196 14.89 -10.88 -23.04
C GLY A 196 14.31 -12.08 -23.80
N ASP A 197 13.64 -13.02 -23.16
CA ASP A 197 13.04 -14.19 -23.83
C ASP A 197 11.71 -13.83 -24.53
N GLU A 198 11.74 -13.68 -25.85
CA GLU A 198 10.54 -13.41 -26.65
C GLU A 198 9.52 -14.55 -26.65
N GLN A 199 9.95 -15.81 -26.43
CA GLN A 199 9.02 -16.94 -26.35
C GLN A 199 8.08 -16.79 -25.15
N LYS A 200 8.53 -16.11 -24.09
CA LYS A 200 7.67 -15.80 -22.94
C LYS A 200 6.52 -14.87 -23.28
N LEU A 201 6.62 -14.01 -24.29
CA LEU A 201 5.48 -13.18 -24.70
C LEU A 201 4.35 -14.03 -25.29
N LYS A 202 4.69 -15.07 -26.06
CA LYS A 202 3.71 -16.03 -26.60
C LYS A 202 3.08 -16.83 -25.47
N TRP A 203 3.90 -17.34 -24.55
CA TRP A 203 3.44 -18.04 -23.36
C TRP A 203 2.49 -17.17 -22.50
N ILE A 204 2.79 -15.88 -22.31
CA ILE A 204 1.91 -14.96 -21.59
C ILE A 204 0.54 -14.84 -22.28
N GLU A 205 0.51 -14.72 -23.61
CA GLU A 205 -0.76 -14.66 -24.35
C GLU A 205 -1.55 -15.98 -24.24
N GLU A 206 -0.87 -17.12 -24.30
CA GLU A 206 -1.48 -18.44 -24.07
C GLU A 206 -2.08 -18.54 -22.66
N GLN A 207 -1.34 -18.08 -21.63
CA GLN A 207 -1.87 -18.05 -20.26
C GLN A 207 -3.07 -17.11 -20.12
N ARG A 208 -3.06 -15.93 -20.76
CA ARG A 208 -4.21 -14.99 -20.78
C ARG A 208 -5.47 -15.69 -21.28
N ILE A 209 -5.34 -16.40 -22.41
CA ILE A 209 -6.43 -17.14 -23.07
C ILE A 209 -6.94 -18.25 -22.15
N LEU A 210 -6.05 -19.05 -21.55
CA LEU A 210 -6.43 -20.15 -20.67
C LEU A 210 -7.12 -19.67 -19.39
N VAL A 211 -6.62 -18.59 -18.77
CA VAL A 211 -7.26 -18.00 -17.59
C VAL A 211 -8.64 -17.45 -17.94
N ARG A 212 -8.76 -16.73 -19.05
CA ARG A 212 -10.06 -16.26 -19.57
C ARG A 212 -11.04 -17.43 -19.74
N ASP A 213 -10.61 -18.53 -20.35
CA ASP A 213 -11.50 -19.69 -20.59
C ASP A 213 -11.98 -20.35 -19.31
N ILE A 214 -11.11 -20.44 -18.29
CA ILE A 214 -11.48 -20.95 -16.96
C ILE A 214 -12.54 -20.03 -16.33
N LEU A 215 -12.31 -18.71 -16.37
CA LEU A 215 -13.24 -17.72 -15.84
C LEU A 215 -14.57 -17.74 -16.60
N GLU A 216 -14.55 -17.79 -17.93
CA GLU A 216 -15.75 -17.80 -18.77
C GLU A 216 -16.62 -19.03 -18.49
N GLN A 217 -16.01 -20.21 -18.40
CA GLN A 217 -16.74 -21.43 -18.05
C GLN A 217 -17.35 -21.36 -16.65
N ALA A 218 -16.62 -20.83 -15.66
CA ALA A 218 -17.14 -20.63 -14.31
C ALA A 218 -18.31 -19.62 -14.30
N ILE A 219 -18.21 -18.52 -15.03
CA ILE A 219 -19.26 -17.50 -15.13
C ILE A 219 -20.53 -18.10 -15.75
N LYS A 220 -20.40 -18.82 -16.87
CA LYS A 220 -21.54 -19.42 -17.59
C LYS A 220 -22.23 -20.51 -16.78
N ASN A 221 -21.47 -21.31 -16.04
CA ASN A 221 -22.01 -22.46 -15.30
C ASN A 221 -22.53 -22.10 -13.90
N ASN A 222 -22.33 -20.86 -13.44
CA ASN A 222 -22.81 -20.39 -12.14
C ASN A 222 -23.60 -19.07 -12.26
N PRO A 223 -24.80 -19.08 -12.88
CA PRO A 223 -25.58 -17.87 -13.12
C PRO A 223 -26.10 -17.19 -11.84
N ASP A 224 -26.07 -17.88 -10.70
CA ASP A 224 -26.44 -17.37 -9.37
C ASP A 224 -25.27 -16.73 -8.60
N ILE A 225 -24.06 -16.76 -9.15
CA ILE A 225 -22.85 -16.16 -8.58
C ILE A 225 -22.48 -14.90 -9.36
N LEU A 226 -22.26 -13.79 -8.65
CA LEU A 226 -21.71 -12.57 -9.21
C LEU A 226 -20.18 -12.66 -9.25
N PHE A 227 -19.59 -12.44 -10.43
CA PHE A 227 -18.15 -12.35 -10.62
C PHE A 227 -17.73 -10.87 -10.71
N ILE A 228 -16.87 -10.44 -9.79
CA ILE A 228 -16.24 -9.11 -9.82
C ILE A 228 -14.85 -9.26 -10.43
N LEU A 229 -14.64 -8.67 -11.59
CA LEU A 229 -13.40 -8.76 -12.35
C LEU A 229 -12.68 -7.40 -12.29
N LYS A 230 -11.57 -7.32 -11.55
CA LYS A 230 -10.84 -6.06 -11.32
C LYS A 230 -9.58 -5.99 -12.18
N GLN A 231 -9.52 -5.03 -13.10
CA GLN A 231 -8.35 -4.77 -13.92
C GLN A 231 -7.10 -4.42 -13.09
N HIS A 232 -5.93 -4.84 -13.58
CA HIS A 232 -4.66 -4.43 -13.00
C HIS A 232 -4.38 -2.93 -13.26
N PRO A 233 -3.99 -2.12 -12.25
CA PRO A 233 -3.82 -0.67 -12.41
C PRO A 233 -2.79 -0.26 -13.47
N GLN A 234 -1.75 -1.08 -13.70
CA GLN A 234 -0.72 -0.79 -14.71
C GLN A 234 -1.20 -0.95 -16.16
N GLU A 235 -2.43 -1.40 -16.37
CA GLU A 235 -3.05 -1.46 -17.70
C GLU A 235 -3.82 -0.18 -18.04
N ASN A 236 -4.12 0.65 -17.03
CA ASN A 236 -4.76 1.95 -17.20
C ASN A 236 -3.72 3.01 -17.62
N ALA A 237 -3.35 3.01 -18.89
CA ALA A 237 -2.52 4.06 -19.47
C ALA A 237 -3.41 5.13 -20.14
N PRO A 238 -3.28 6.44 -19.81
CA PRO A 238 -4.08 7.52 -20.41
C PRO A 238 -3.92 7.65 -21.93
N GLU A 239 -2.85 7.09 -22.47
CA GLU A 239 -2.53 7.05 -23.90
C GLU A 239 -3.28 5.95 -24.67
N ARG A 240 -4.05 5.08 -23.99
CA ARG A 240 -4.81 4.01 -24.63
C ARG A 240 -6.26 4.45 -24.90
N PRO A 241 -6.68 4.55 -26.17
CA PRO A 241 -8.03 4.97 -26.53
C PRO A 241 -9.07 3.84 -26.39
N GLU A 242 -8.65 2.57 -26.37
CA GLU A 242 -9.54 1.41 -26.28
C GLU A 242 -9.32 0.62 -24.97
N PRO A 243 -10.36 -0.08 -24.47
CA PRO A 243 -10.23 -1.00 -23.36
C PRO A 243 -9.19 -2.07 -23.68
N VAL A 244 -8.24 -2.26 -22.76
CA VAL A 244 -7.15 -3.22 -22.94
C VAL A 244 -7.70 -4.65 -23.00
N LYS A 245 -7.22 -5.45 -23.95
CA LYS A 245 -7.55 -6.88 -24.01
C LYS A 245 -6.74 -7.60 -22.94
N ASN A 246 -7.42 -8.03 -21.89
CA ASN A 246 -6.83 -8.84 -20.83
C ASN A 246 -7.62 -10.16 -20.67
N GLU A 247 -7.44 -10.85 -19.57
CA GLU A 247 -8.12 -12.13 -19.27
C GLU A 247 -9.58 -11.96 -18.83
N MET A 248 -10.05 -10.72 -18.67
CA MET A 248 -11.39 -10.39 -18.13
C MET A 248 -12.24 -9.52 -19.05
N SER A 249 -11.63 -8.66 -19.85
CA SER A 249 -12.32 -7.61 -20.62
C SER A 249 -13.37 -8.20 -21.57
N GLU A 250 -13.07 -9.36 -22.15
CA GLU A 250 -13.97 -10.09 -23.06
C GLU A 250 -15.18 -10.69 -22.32
N LEU A 251 -15.15 -10.78 -20.99
CA LEU A 251 -16.18 -11.40 -20.14
C LEU A 251 -17.18 -10.39 -19.57
N ALA A 252 -16.93 -9.08 -19.77
CA ALA A 252 -17.72 -7.99 -19.19
C ALA A 252 -19.19 -7.96 -19.64
N HIS A 253 -19.52 -8.64 -20.75
CA HIS A 253 -20.86 -8.68 -21.33
C HIS A 253 -21.82 -9.64 -20.59
N HIS A 254 -21.32 -10.54 -19.74
CA HIS A 254 -22.16 -11.48 -19.00
C HIS A 254 -22.99 -10.78 -17.92
N SER A 255 -24.26 -11.18 -17.75
CA SER A 255 -25.19 -10.51 -16.83
C SER A 255 -24.81 -10.68 -15.35
N ASN A 256 -24.06 -11.74 -15.01
CA ASN A 256 -23.52 -12.02 -13.68
C ASN A 256 -22.04 -11.59 -13.54
N VAL A 257 -21.58 -10.63 -14.35
CA VAL A 257 -20.24 -10.02 -14.24
C VAL A 257 -20.33 -8.53 -13.96
N ILE A 258 -19.40 -8.03 -13.14
CA ILE A 258 -19.04 -6.61 -13.07
C ILE A 258 -17.53 -6.51 -13.35
N TYR A 259 -17.19 -5.84 -14.45
CA TYR A 259 -15.81 -5.51 -14.78
C TYR A 259 -15.47 -4.09 -14.31
N LEU A 260 -14.40 -3.95 -13.51
CA LEU A 260 -13.99 -2.69 -12.89
C LEU A 260 -12.56 -2.35 -13.28
N CYS A 261 -12.32 -1.11 -13.65
CA CYS A 261 -11.00 -0.56 -13.94
C CYS A 261 -10.50 0.30 -12.77
N ASN A 262 -11.18 1.39 -12.44
CA ASN A 262 -10.77 2.38 -11.42
C ASN A 262 -11.87 2.79 -10.45
N GLU A 263 -13.07 2.21 -10.58
CA GLU A 263 -14.27 2.63 -9.88
C GLU A 263 -14.22 2.28 -8.39
N GLU A 264 -13.59 1.16 -8.04
CA GLU A 264 -13.48 0.65 -6.67
C GLU A 264 -12.05 0.31 -6.28
N SER A 265 -11.78 0.44 -4.99
CA SER A 265 -10.52 0.06 -4.36
C SER A 265 -10.42 -1.46 -4.19
N ILE A 266 -9.20 -1.99 -4.16
CA ILE A 266 -9.00 -3.44 -4.04
C ILE A 266 -9.50 -4.02 -2.71
N HIS A 267 -9.34 -3.27 -1.61
CA HIS A 267 -9.73 -3.71 -0.27
C HIS A 267 -11.25 -3.77 -0.09
N ASP A 268 -12.00 -2.87 -0.75
CA ASP A 268 -13.45 -2.94 -0.79
C ASP A 268 -13.92 -4.19 -1.55
N LEU A 269 -13.29 -4.50 -2.68
CA LEU A 269 -13.65 -5.69 -3.46
C LEU A 269 -13.33 -7.00 -2.71
N ILE A 270 -12.18 -7.07 -2.03
CA ILE A 270 -11.83 -8.19 -1.15
C ILE A 270 -12.87 -8.33 -0.03
N SER A 271 -13.30 -7.22 0.59
CA SER A 271 -14.32 -7.21 1.64
C SER A 271 -15.65 -7.83 1.17
N VAL A 272 -16.09 -7.41 -0.01
CA VAL A 272 -17.38 -7.78 -0.62
C VAL A 272 -17.39 -9.24 -1.09
N ALA A 273 -16.26 -9.75 -1.58
CA ALA A 273 -16.16 -11.10 -2.11
C ALA A 273 -16.23 -12.20 -1.04
N ASP A 274 -16.82 -13.33 -1.38
CA ASP A 274 -16.81 -14.56 -0.56
C ASP A 274 -15.47 -15.30 -0.69
N ILE A 275 -14.99 -15.40 -1.93
CA ILE A 275 -13.69 -15.97 -2.31
C ILE A 275 -12.95 -14.93 -3.15
N TRP A 276 -11.64 -14.79 -2.91
CA TRP A 276 -10.78 -13.94 -3.72
C TRP A 276 -9.87 -14.78 -4.62
N THR A 277 -9.74 -14.41 -5.89
CA THR A 277 -9.00 -15.20 -6.87
C THR A 277 -8.05 -14.35 -7.69
N CYS A 278 -6.99 -14.95 -8.23
CA CYS A 278 -6.01 -14.24 -9.07
C CYS A 278 -5.15 -15.22 -9.88
N PHE A 279 -4.50 -14.73 -10.94
CA PHE A 279 -3.39 -15.46 -11.59
C PHE A 279 -2.11 -15.37 -10.73
N GLU A 280 -1.53 -14.18 -10.61
CA GLU A 280 -0.45 -13.84 -9.65
C GLU A 280 -0.76 -12.48 -9.02
N SER A 281 -0.88 -12.39 -7.70
CA SER A 281 -1.16 -11.10 -7.06
C SER A 281 -0.78 -11.06 -5.59
N THR A 282 -0.21 -9.93 -5.16
CA THR A 282 0.01 -9.64 -3.74
C THR A 282 -1.30 -9.44 -2.96
N THR A 283 -2.42 -9.23 -3.66
CA THR A 283 -3.75 -9.11 -3.06
C THR A 283 -4.20 -10.37 -2.32
N ALA A 284 -3.59 -11.52 -2.60
CA ALA A 284 -3.79 -12.74 -1.82
C ALA A 284 -3.37 -12.55 -0.36
N LEU A 285 -2.24 -11.89 -0.11
CA LEU A 285 -1.77 -11.61 1.26
C LEU A 285 -2.76 -10.69 1.99
N GLU A 286 -3.22 -9.65 1.32
CA GLU A 286 -4.21 -8.69 1.83
C GLU A 286 -5.52 -9.40 2.19
N SER A 287 -5.95 -10.32 1.33
CA SER A 287 -7.12 -11.18 1.54
C SER A 287 -6.97 -12.07 2.77
N TRP A 288 -5.79 -12.65 3.01
CA TRP A 288 -5.54 -13.45 4.22
C TRP A 288 -5.66 -12.63 5.50
N LEU A 289 -5.17 -11.39 5.49
CA LEU A 289 -5.31 -10.47 6.64
C LEU A 289 -6.78 -10.13 6.91
N MET A 290 -7.61 -10.10 5.87
CA MET A 290 -9.06 -9.95 5.95
C MET A 290 -9.82 -11.27 6.18
N LYS A 291 -9.09 -12.37 6.43
CA LYS A 291 -9.63 -13.74 6.63
C LYS A 291 -10.44 -14.27 5.45
N LYS A 292 -10.14 -13.81 4.24
CA LYS A 292 -10.73 -14.31 2.99
C LYS A 292 -9.93 -15.50 2.48
N GLN A 293 -10.64 -16.49 1.97
CA GLN A 293 -10.04 -17.65 1.33
C GLN A 293 -9.67 -17.29 -0.11
N THR A 294 -8.49 -17.72 -0.55
CA THR A 294 -7.94 -17.34 -1.85
C THR A 294 -7.69 -18.54 -2.74
N ILE A 295 -7.85 -18.38 -4.06
CA ILE A 295 -7.53 -19.41 -5.06
C ILE A 295 -6.65 -18.78 -6.16
N PHE A 296 -5.54 -19.44 -6.49
CA PHE A 296 -4.72 -19.07 -7.63
C PHE A 296 -5.17 -19.84 -8.87
N ILE A 297 -5.56 -19.14 -9.93
CA ILE A 297 -5.92 -19.72 -11.22
C ILE A 297 -4.68 -19.64 -12.10
N ASN A 298 -3.95 -20.75 -12.24
CA ASN A 298 -2.67 -20.76 -12.94
C ASN A 298 -2.54 -22.04 -13.80
N PRO A 299 -2.91 -21.97 -15.08
CA PRO A 299 -2.94 -23.13 -16.00
C PRO A 299 -1.56 -23.78 -16.21
N ASP A 300 -0.52 -22.97 -16.39
CA ASP A 300 0.87 -23.43 -16.45
C ASP A 300 1.69 -22.84 -15.30
N PRO A 301 1.80 -23.54 -14.16
CA PRO A 301 2.49 -23.01 -12.98
C PRO A 301 4.02 -23.01 -13.11
N ASN A 302 4.60 -23.55 -14.18
CA ASN A 302 6.04 -23.76 -14.33
C ASN A 302 6.76 -22.53 -14.87
N PHE A 303 6.80 -21.46 -14.07
CA PHE A 303 7.55 -20.24 -14.37
C PHE A 303 8.10 -19.58 -13.10
N ASN A 304 9.03 -18.65 -13.29
CA ASN A 304 9.59 -17.89 -12.18
C ASN A 304 8.53 -16.93 -11.62
N ARG A 305 8.14 -17.11 -10.36
CA ARG A 305 7.08 -16.37 -9.70
C ARG A 305 7.34 -16.20 -8.21
N ASP A 306 6.68 -15.21 -7.62
CA ASP A 306 6.78 -14.95 -6.18
C ASP A 306 6.24 -16.13 -5.37
N PRO A 307 6.89 -16.56 -4.26
CA PRO A 307 6.44 -17.70 -3.48
C PRO A 307 5.06 -17.53 -2.81
N LEU A 308 4.44 -16.34 -2.87
CA LEU A 308 3.15 -16.06 -2.26
C LEU A 308 2.04 -17.06 -2.62
N TYR A 309 2.04 -17.60 -3.85
CA TYR A 309 1.02 -18.57 -4.28
C TYR A 309 0.96 -19.82 -3.39
N LYS A 310 2.06 -20.20 -2.73
CA LYS A 310 2.14 -21.41 -1.92
C LYS A 310 1.15 -21.41 -0.77
N GLY A 311 0.75 -20.22 -0.29
CA GLY A 311 -0.22 -20.04 0.79
C GLY A 311 -1.69 -20.30 0.40
N SER A 312 -1.98 -20.54 -0.89
CA SER A 312 -3.34 -20.75 -1.42
C SER A 312 -3.44 -22.03 -2.26
N PRO A 313 -4.63 -22.65 -2.37
CA PRO A 313 -4.98 -23.56 -3.45
C PRO A 313 -4.59 -23.01 -4.83
N LEU A 314 -4.08 -23.89 -5.69
CA LEU A 314 -3.74 -23.58 -7.07
C LEU A 314 -4.55 -24.50 -7.97
N VAL A 315 -5.27 -23.92 -8.93
CA VAL A 315 -6.08 -24.63 -9.92
C VAL A 315 -5.53 -24.38 -11.31
N LYS A 316 -5.51 -25.43 -12.14
CA LYS A 316 -4.96 -25.39 -13.50
C LYS A 316 -6.02 -25.37 -14.60
N ASN A 317 -7.25 -25.71 -14.25
CA ASN A 317 -8.36 -25.85 -15.20
C ASN A 317 -9.70 -25.53 -14.53
N TYR A 318 -10.75 -25.44 -15.35
CA TYR A 318 -12.11 -25.15 -14.92
C TYR A 318 -12.64 -26.17 -13.91
N GLN A 319 -12.39 -27.46 -14.09
CA GLN A 319 -12.95 -28.49 -13.21
C GLN A 319 -12.40 -28.35 -11.79
N GLU A 320 -11.09 -28.15 -11.65
CA GLU A 320 -10.46 -27.87 -10.36
C GLU A 320 -11.01 -26.59 -9.73
N PHE A 321 -11.18 -25.53 -10.51
CA PHE A 321 -11.76 -24.27 -10.01
C PHE A 321 -13.20 -24.44 -9.52
N GLN A 322 -14.04 -25.10 -10.32
CA GLN A 322 -15.44 -25.36 -9.99
C GLN A 322 -15.56 -26.24 -8.73
N ASN A 323 -14.68 -27.23 -8.56
CA ASN A 323 -14.67 -28.07 -7.37
C ASN A 323 -14.47 -27.24 -6.10
N LEU A 324 -13.54 -26.29 -6.10
CA LEU A 324 -13.29 -25.41 -4.95
C LEU A 324 -14.44 -24.41 -4.71
N ILE A 325 -15.07 -23.90 -5.78
CA ILE A 325 -16.28 -23.07 -5.68
C ILE A 325 -17.41 -23.86 -5.01
N ASN A 326 -17.65 -25.09 -5.46
CA ASN A 326 -18.68 -25.97 -4.92
C ASN A 326 -18.40 -26.31 -3.45
N GLU A 327 -17.16 -26.64 -3.12
CA GLU A 327 -16.71 -26.93 -1.76
C GLU A 327 -16.97 -25.74 -0.83
N TYR A 328 -16.55 -24.54 -1.24
CA TYR A 328 -16.78 -23.32 -0.45
C TYR A 328 -18.26 -23.04 -0.23
N TYR A 329 -19.09 -23.06 -1.28
CA TYR A 329 -20.51 -22.71 -1.12
C TYR A 329 -21.35 -23.81 -0.47
N SER A 330 -20.85 -25.05 -0.39
CA SER A 330 -21.50 -26.14 0.34
C SER A 330 -21.08 -26.22 1.80
N THR A 331 -19.83 -25.89 2.15
CA THR A 331 -19.28 -26.08 3.50
C THR A 331 -18.88 -24.77 4.20
N GLY A 332 -18.80 -23.66 3.47
CA GLY A 332 -18.21 -22.40 3.93
C GLY A 332 -16.66 -22.38 3.92
N LYS A 333 -16.02 -23.45 3.42
CA LYS A 333 -14.59 -23.70 3.58
C LYS A 333 -13.99 -24.37 2.35
N ILE A 334 -12.73 -24.06 2.06
CA ILE A 334 -11.88 -24.79 1.12
C ILE A 334 -10.85 -25.55 1.95
N GLU A 335 -10.96 -26.88 2.05
CA GLU A 335 -10.13 -27.68 2.95
C GLU A 335 -8.65 -27.54 2.63
N GLN A 336 -8.29 -27.50 1.36
CA GLN A 336 -6.90 -27.30 0.94
C GLN A 336 -6.35 -25.94 1.44
N PHE A 337 -7.17 -24.89 1.53
CA PHE A 337 -6.74 -23.58 2.06
C PHE A 337 -6.42 -23.68 3.56
N PHE A 338 -7.16 -24.47 4.32
CA PHE A 338 -6.96 -24.63 5.76
C PHE A 338 -6.08 -25.81 6.14
N SER A 339 -5.38 -26.43 5.18
CA SER A 339 -4.39 -27.44 5.51
C SER A 339 -3.30 -26.84 6.41
N GLN A 340 -2.78 -27.66 7.34
CA GLN A 340 -1.72 -27.24 8.25
C GLN A 340 -0.51 -26.69 7.48
N GLU A 341 -0.13 -27.35 6.38
CA GLU A 341 0.95 -26.91 5.50
C GLU A 341 0.73 -25.49 4.96
N LYS A 342 -0.46 -25.19 4.42
CA LYS A 342 -0.74 -23.85 3.87
C LYS A 342 -0.83 -22.80 4.96
N ASP A 343 -1.30 -23.15 6.14
CA ASP A 343 -1.33 -22.23 7.29
C ASP A 343 0.08 -21.82 7.75
N GLU A 344 0.98 -22.80 7.89
CA GLU A 344 2.38 -22.56 8.22
C GLU A 344 3.07 -21.72 7.13
N ILE A 345 2.80 -22.03 5.86
CA ILE A 345 3.32 -21.26 4.72
C ILE A 345 2.80 -19.81 4.75
N ARG A 346 1.51 -19.57 4.98
CA ARG A 346 0.96 -18.20 5.07
C ARG A 346 1.60 -17.43 6.21
N LYS A 347 1.75 -18.03 7.40
CA LYS A 347 2.44 -17.40 8.55
C LYS A 347 3.87 -17.02 8.21
N LYS A 348 4.61 -17.93 7.55
CA LYS A 348 5.98 -17.68 7.09
C LYS A 348 6.04 -16.55 6.08
N LEU A 349 5.19 -16.57 5.05
CA LEU A 349 5.14 -15.55 4.00
C LEU A 349 4.78 -14.17 4.58
N ILE A 350 3.79 -14.10 5.47
CA ILE A 350 3.45 -12.84 6.18
C ILE A 350 4.68 -12.31 6.93
N LYS A 351 5.40 -13.16 7.67
CA LYS A 351 6.62 -12.77 8.39
C LYS A 351 7.72 -12.27 7.44
N GLU A 352 7.94 -12.96 6.33
CA GLU A 352 9.01 -12.64 5.38
C GLU A 352 8.72 -11.40 4.52
N ILE A 353 7.46 -11.14 4.20
CA ILE A 353 7.03 -10.07 3.29
C ILE A 353 6.72 -8.79 4.08
N ILE A 354 5.87 -8.88 5.11
CA ILE A 354 5.36 -7.70 5.84
C ILE A 354 5.74 -7.65 7.32
N GLY A 355 6.46 -8.67 7.82
CA GLY A 355 6.87 -8.77 9.21
C GLY A 355 5.77 -9.29 10.13
N PHE A 356 4.66 -8.55 10.23
CA PHE A 356 3.55 -8.90 11.13
C PHE A 356 2.19 -8.60 10.49
N GLY A 357 1.28 -9.57 10.62
CA GLY A 357 -0.13 -9.45 10.18
C GLY A 357 -1.11 -9.18 11.32
N ASP A 358 -0.66 -8.64 12.45
CA ASP A 358 -1.44 -8.48 13.68
C ASP A 358 -2.10 -7.09 13.83
N GLY A 359 -1.85 -6.17 12.89
CA GLY A 359 -2.37 -4.81 12.93
C GLY A 359 -1.65 -3.87 13.91
N LEU A 360 -0.50 -4.27 14.46
CA LEU A 360 0.25 -3.50 15.47
C LEU A 360 1.56 -2.92 14.92
N ASN A 361 1.75 -2.87 13.60
CA ASN A 361 2.98 -2.35 12.99
C ASN A 361 3.16 -0.86 13.29
N HIS A 362 2.10 -0.06 13.28
CA HIS A 362 2.14 1.34 13.68
C HIS A 362 2.55 1.54 15.14
N ILE A 363 2.24 0.59 16.04
CA ILE A 363 2.69 0.65 17.44
C ILE A 363 4.19 0.38 17.53
N ARG A 364 4.70 -0.61 16.77
CA ARG A 364 6.14 -0.90 16.67
C ARG A 364 6.89 0.29 16.07
N ALA A 365 6.36 0.91 15.03
CA ALA A 365 6.92 2.15 14.48
C ALA A 365 6.86 3.30 15.50
N SER A 366 5.74 3.45 16.22
CA SER A 366 5.56 4.49 17.25
C SER A 366 6.51 4.34 18.44
N PHE A 367 6.99 3.12 18.73
CA PHE A 367 8.04 2.93 19.72
C PHE A 367 9.34 3.62 19.31
N TYR A 368 9.80 3.42 18.07
CA TYR A 368 11.01 4.10 17.58
C TYR A 368 10.78 5.59 17.37
N PHE A 369 9.57 5.99 16.96
CA PHE A 369 9.18 7.39 16.91
C PHE A 369 9.27 8.05 18.30
N ASN A 370 8.84 7.36 19.35
CA ASN A 370 8.99 7.81 20.72
C ASN A 370 10.48 7.94 21.10
N GLN A 371 11.36 7.03 20.67
CA GLN A 371 12.80 7.20 20.90
C GLN A 371 13.37 8.46 20.22
N THR A 372 12.89 8.80 19.02
CA THR A 372 13.23 10.07 18.36
C THR A 372 12.73 11.27 19.17
N ILE A 373 11.50 11.21 19.70
CA ILE A 373 10.94 12.25 20.57
C ILE A 373 11.77 12.43 21.84
N GLU A 374 12.17 11.34 22.50
CA GLU A 374 12.98 11.43 23.72
C GLU A 374 14.37 12.04 23.46
N LYS A 375 14.97 11.79 22.29
CA LYS A 375 16.20 12.48 21.86
C LYS A 375 15.98 13.98 21.65
N VAL A 376 14.84 14.39 21.07
CA VAL A 376 14.49 15.81 20.95
C VAL A 376 14.36 16.45 22.33
N LYS A 377 13.61 15.83 23.25
CA LYS A 377 13.43 16.35 24.62
C LYS A 377 14.74 16.42 25.40
N ALA A 378 15.67 15.49 25.15
CA ALA A 378 16.99 15.47 25.76
C ALA A 378 17.99 16.45 25.08
N GLY A 379 17.58 17.22 24.07
CA GLY A 379 18.40 18.27 23.45
C GLY A 379 19.46 17.77 22.48
N TYR A 380 19.32 16.55 21.94
CA TYR A 380 20.25 16.01 20.93
C TYR A 380 20.19 16.77 19.60
N TYR A 381 19.09 17.49 19.36
CA TYR A 381 18.86 18.27 18.16
C TYR A 381 18.73 19.75 18.51
N ASN A 382 19.29 20.60 17.67
CA ASN A 382 19.18 22.05 17.76
C ASN A 382 18.68 22.59 16.41
N PRO A 383 17.37 22.50 16.13
CA PRO A 383 16.78 22.92 14.86
C PRO A 383 17.13 24.37 14.49
N THR A 384 17.57 24.56 13.25
CA THR A 384 17.73 25.89 12.64
C THR A 384 16.78 26.01 11.46
N TYR A 385 15.95 27.04 11.42
CA TYR A 385 14.94 27.18 10.37
C TYR A 385 15.40 28.19 9.32
N LYS A 386 16.02 27.70 8.25
CA LYS A 386 16.55 28.52 7.15
C LYS A 386 15.48 28.81 6.12
N PHE A 387 15.41 30.06 5.68
CA PHE A 387 14.52 30.48 4.61
C PHE A 387 15.08 30.03 3.26
N HIS A 388 14.25 29.35 2.48
CA HIS A 388 14.58 28.89 1.12
C HIS A 388 13.68 29.62 0.12
N PHE A 389 14.24 30.56 -0.63
CA PHE A 389 13.48 31.44 -1.52
C PHE A 389 12.66 30.67 -2.56
N TRP A 390 13.21 29.60 -3.15
CA TRP A 390 12.49 28.82 -4.16
C TRP A 390 11.22 28.17 -3.61
N TYR A 391 11.28 27.50 -2.45
CA TYR A 391 10.08 26.89 -1.87
C TYR A 391 9.10 27.93 -1.34
N TRP A 392 9.59 29.08 -0.85
CA TRP A 392 8.71 30.21 -0.53
C TRP A 392 7.95 30.71 -1.76
N LEU A 393 8.64 30.84 -2.90
CA LEU A 393 8.01 31.23 -4.15
C LEU A 393 6.94 30.21 -4.56
N VAL A 394 7.25 28.91 -4.50
CA VAL A 394 6.28 27.83 -4.77
C VAL A 394 5.07 27.90 -3.83
N TYR A 395 5.29 28.15 -2.53
CA TYR A 395 4.22 28.35 -1.55
C TYR A 395 3.34 29.55 -1.94
N ILE A 396 3.94 30.71 -2.20
CA ILE A 396 3.19 31.93 -2.58
C ILE A 396 2.41 31.73 -3.88
N LEU A 397 3.05 31.17 -4.92
CA LEU A 397 2.39 30.90 -6.20
C LEU A 397 1.21 29.95 -6.02
N THR A 398 1.35 28.92 -5.19
CA THR A 398 0.26 27.99 -4.89
C THR A 398 -0.89 28.71 -4.18
N ARG A 399 -0.61 29.54 -3.16
CA ARG A 399 -1.66 30.27 -2.40
C ARG A 399 -2.34 31.36 -3.20
N ILE A 400 -1.64 31.99 -4.15
CA ILE A 400 -2.23 32.98 -5.08
C ILE A 400 -3.07 32.28 -6.14
N ALA A 401 -2.56 31.21 -6.77
CA ALA A 401 -3.25 30.58 -7.89
C ALA A 401 -4.41 29.67 -7.47
N ALA A 402 -4.33 29.04 -6.29
CA ALA A 402 -5.33 28.05 -5.88
C ALA A 402 -6.76 28.59 -5.67
N PRO A 403 -7.00 29.81 -5.17
CA PRO A 403 -8.34 30.40 -5.14
C PRO A 403 -8.99 30.54 -6.52
N PHE A 404 -8.18 30.67 -7.58
CA PHE A 404 -8.64 30.77 -8.97
C PHE A 404 -8.62 29.43 -9.71
N TYR A 405 -8.37 28.33 -8.97
CA TYR A 405 -8.30 27.00 -9.57
C TYR A 405 -9.65 26.61 -10.21
N ASN A 406 -9.61 26.37 -11.51
CA ASN A 406 -10.71 25.76 -12.26
C ASN A 406 -10.15 24.59 -13.07
N ARG A 407 -10.56 23.36 -12.74
CA ARG A 407 -10.04 22.13 -13.35
C ARG A 407 -10.14 22.13 -14.88
N ASN A 408 -11.26 22.61 -15.44
CA ASN A 408 -11.47 22.66 -16.89
C ASN A 408 -10.53 23.64 -17.59
N LEU A 409 -10.20 24.75 -16.93
CA LEU A 409 -9.28 25.75 -17.49
C LEU A 409 -7.82 25.32 -17.31
N PHE A 410 -7.44 24.87 -16.11
CA PHE A 410 -6.07 24.51 -15.78
C PHE A 410 -5.62 23.23 -16.49
N SER A 411 -6.52 22.29 -16.76
CA SER A 411 -6.20 21.07 -17.53
C SER A 411 -5.83 21.35 -19.00
N LYS A 412 -6.27 22.49 -19.57
CA LYS A 412 -5.91 22.93 -20.92
C LYS A 412 -4.52 23.57 -20.98
N ILE A 413 -3.99 24.03 -19.86
CA ILE A 413 -2.66 24.64 -19.78
C ILE A 413 -1.63 23.55 -19.51
N TRP A 414 -0.81 23.23 -20.51
CA TRP A 414 0.12 22.08 -20.49
C TRP A 414 1.01 22.03 -19.23
N LYS A 415 1.54 23.17 -18.76
CA LYS A 415 2.36 23.23 -17.55
C LYS A 415 1.57 22.99 -16.26
N LEU A 416 0.33 23.48 -16.17
CA LEU A 416 -0.51 23.32 -14.96
C LEU A 416 -1.20 21.97 -14.90
N LYS A 417 -1.43 21.33 -16.06
CA LYS A 417 -2.02 19.99 -16.15
C LYS A 417 -1.29 18.96 -15.29
N LYS A 418 0.04 19.07 -15.18
CA LYS A 418 0.88 18.17 -14.36
C LYS A 418 0.81 18.45 -12.85
N HIS A 419 0.26 19.61 -12.45
CA HIS A 419 0.21 20.07 -11.06
C HIS A 419 -1.22 20.27 -10.55
N LEU A 420 -2.25 19.78 -11.27
CA LEU A 420 -3.65 19.87 -10.84
C LEU A 420 -3.85 19.29 -9.44
N TRP A 421 -3.20 18.17 -9.15
CA TRP A 421 -3.24 17.50 -7.85
C TRP A 421 -2.78 18.41 -6.69
N VAL A 422 -1.86 19.35 -6.94
CA VAL A 422 -1.40 20.31 -5.92
C VAL A 422 -2.56 21.21 -5.52
N PHE A 423 -3.23 21.82 -6.50
CA PHE A 423 -4.36 22.73 -6.26
C PHE A 423 -5.57 22.02 -5.64
N GLU A 424 -5.73 20.74 -5.90
CA GLU A 424 -6.82 19.93 -5.34
C GLU A 424 -6.56 19.51 -3.89
N ASN A 425 -5.29 19.47 -3.46
CA ASN A 425 -4.92 18.87 -2.19
C ASN A 425 -4.15 19.81 -1.25
N TYR A 426 -3.71 21.01 -1.67
CA TYR A 426 -2.87 21.91 -0.86
C TYR A 426 -3.47 22.39 0.49
N LYS A 427 -4.80 22.32 0.65
CA LYS A 427 -5.48 22.61 1.93
C LYS A 427 -5.54 21.40 2.87
N MET A 428 -5.13 20.22 2.40
CA MET A 428 -5.21 18.94 3.11
C MET A 428 -6.63 18.58 3.62
N THR A 429 -7.69 19.22 3.11
CA THR A 429 -9.07 19.00 3.58
C THR A 429 -9.51 17.55 3.42
N LYS A 430 -9.13 16.89 2.32
CA LYS A 430 -9.41 15.46 2.10
C LYS A 430 -8.72 14.58 3.14
N LEU A 431 -7.47 14.91 3.53
CA LEU A 431 -6.73 14.18 4.57
C LEU A 431 -7.42 14.32 5.92
N HIS A 432 -7.82 15.54 6.29
CA HIS A 432 -8.52 15.78 7.56
C HIS A 432 -9.83 14.99 7.63
N LYS A 433 -10.63 15.03 6.55
CA LYS A 433 -11.86 14.25 6.46
C LYS A 433 -11.60 12.73 6.51
N LEU A 434 -10.54 12.26 5.86
CA LEU A 434 -10.13 10.85 5.89
C LEU A 434 -9.75 10.42 7.31
N TYR A 435 -8.96 11.25 8.01
CA TYR A 435 -8.57 10.99 9.40
C TYR A 435 -9.79 10.93 10.33
N GLU A 436 -10.70 11.90 10.23
CA GLU A 436 -11.97 11.92 10.97
C GLU A 436 -12.80 10.66 10.71
N THR A 437 -12.85 10.20 9.46
CA THR A 437 -13.53 8.95 9.08
C THR A 437 -12.91 7.73 9.74
N TYR A 438 -11.60 7.74 10.00
CA TYR A 438 -10.86 6.61 10.58
C TYR A 438 -10.75 6.62 12.10
N LEU A 439 -11.00 7.74 12.78
CA LEU A 439 -10.98 7.84 14.24
C LEU A 439 -11.82 6.73 14.93
N PRO A 440 -13.08 6.46 14.53
CA PRO A 440 -13.87 5.41 15.18
C PRO A 440 -13.29 4.00 15.02
N TYR A 441 -12.54 3.74 13.94
CA TYR A 441 -11.87 2.45 13.74
C TYR A 441 -10.67 2.31 14.68
N TYR A 442 -9.88 3.37 14.83
CA TYR A 442 -8.76 3.35 15.78
C TYR A 442 -9.26 3.19 17.22
N ASP A 443 -10.26 3.95 17.66
CA ASP A 443 -10.76 3.83 19.03
C ASP A 443 -11.27 2.41 19.33
N ARG A 444 -12.08 1.81 18.43
CA ARG A 444 -12.54 0.43 18.57
C ARG A 444 -11.39 -0.58 18.58
N PHE A 445 -10.40 -0.41 17.70
CA PHE A 445 -9.23 -1.29 17.66
C PHE A 445 -8.42 -1.20 18.95
N TYR A 446 -8.18 0.01 19.47
CA TYR A 446 -7.39 0.23 20.68
C TYR A 446 -8.11 -0.27 21.93
N GLU A 447 -9.42 -0.07 22.03
CA GLU A 447 -10.24 -0.59 23.12
C GLU A 447 -10.24 -2.11 23.12
N LYS A 448 -10.55 -2.73 21.96
CA LYS A 448 -10.58 -4.19 21.79
C LYS A 448 -9.26 -4.84 22.18
N ASN A 449 -8.14 -4.24 21.80
CA ASN A 449 -6.79 -4.75 22.05
C ASN A 449 -6.18 -4.22 23.36
N LYS A 450 -6.91 -3.43 24.15
CA LYS A 450 -6.45 -2.82 25.42
C LYS A 450 -5.12 -2.06 25.28
N ILE A 451 -4.96 -1.32 24.17
CA ILE A 451 -3.74 -0.59 23.85
C ILE A 451 -3.66 0.69 24.69
N ASN A 452 -2.53 0.87 25.36
CA ASN A 452 -2.16 2.08 26.09
C ASN A 452 -0.63 2.28 26.02
N ILE A 453 -0.08 3.33 26.63
CA ILE A 453 1.37 3.61 26.55
C ILE A 453 2.25 2.45 27.06
N SER A 454 1.78 1.66 28.04
CA SER A 454 2.52 0.50 28.56
C SER A 454 2.65 -0.65 27.56
N ILE A 455 1.95 -0.57 26.42
CA ILE A 455 2.02 -1.55 25.34
C ILE A 455 3.45 -1.72 24.80
N PHE A 456 4.28 -0.67 24.91
CA PHE A 456 5.70 -0.74 24.57
C PHE A 456 6.47 -1.80 25.36
N ASN A 457 6.02 -2.14 26.58
CA ASN A 457 6.67 -3.20 27.38
C ASN A 457 6.17 -4.61 27.03
N LYS A 458 5.11 -4.71 26.22
CA LYS A 458 4.40 -5.98 25.95
C LYS A 458 4.57 -6.48 24.52
N ILE A 459 4.81 -5.58 23.57
CA ILE A 459 5.06 -5.97 22.19
C ILE A 459 6.52 -6.39 22.06
N PRO A 460 6.83 -7.52 21.41
CA PRO A 460 8.19 -7.84 21.03
C PRO A 460 8.68 -6.78 20.04
N ILE A 461 9.43 -5.82 20.56
CA ILE A 461 9.96 -4.66 19.82
C ILE A 461 11.39 -4.92 19.33
N ASN A 462 12.07 -5.87 19.96
CA ASN A 462 13.35 -6.42 19.52
C ASN A 462 13.54 -7.72 20.30
N LYS A 463 13.12 -8.85 19.74
CA LYS A 463 13.90 -10.06 19.93
C LYS A 463 14.59 -10.30 18.60
N SER A 464 15.81 -9.78 18.49
CA SER A 464 16.84 -10.57 17.82
C SER A 464 16.75 -11.96 18.43
N ILE A 465 16.23 -12.91 17.68
CA ILE A 465 16.45 -14.31 17.97
C ILE A 465 17.97 -14.44 17.88
N GLU A 466 18.63 -14.62 19.03
CA GLU A 466 20.00 -15.14 19.06
C GLU A 466 20.07 -16.45 18.28
#